data_AF-A0A2N1V3L3-F1
#
_entry.id   AF-A0A2N1V3L3-F1
#
_cell.length_a   1.000
_cell.length_b   1.000
_cell.length_c   1.000
_cell.angle_alpha   90.00
_cell.angle_beta   90.00
_cell.angle_gamma   90.00
#
_symmetry.space_group_name_H-M   'P 1'
#
loop_
_entity.id
_entity.type
_entity.pdbx_description
1 polymer ?
#
loop_
_entity_poly.entity_id
_entity_poly.type
_entity_poly.pdbx_seq_one_letter_code
_entity_poly.pdbx_strand_id
1 'polypeptide(L)'
;MLDTSDEMFEVQSRLFNRMSPAQRFELGLQMIADGCLILENRLRRQMPESSNSERQAKRFEQLYRDDLAPAELAACLEGLKRYWQQRDSSAG
;
A
#
# COMPACT_ATOMS: atom_id res chain seq x y z
N MET A 1 -14.70 5.47 3.93
CA MET A 1 -15.40 5.06 2.70
C MET A 1 -16.86 5.43 2.89
N LEU A 2 -17.32 6.57 2.38
CA LEU A 2 -18.73 6.98 2.46
C LEU A 2 -19.43 6.95 1.09
N ASP A 3 -18.69 6.67 0.01
CA ASP A 3 -19.18 6.78 -1.38
C ASP A 3 -19.32 5.42 -2.11
N THR A 4 -19.00 4.31 -1.45
CA THR A 4 -19.14 2.97 -2.06
C THR A 4 -20.47 2.37 -1.63
N SER A 5 -21.40 2.19 -2.56
CA SER A 5 -22.65 1.46 -2.28
C SER A 5 -22.37 0.01 -1.90
N ASP A 6 -23.26 -0.59 -1.10
CA ASP A 6 -23.14 -1.99 -0.69
C ASP A 6 -23.03 -2.95 -1.88
N GLU A 7 -23.79 -2.69 -2.95
CA GLU A 7 -23.72 -3.45 -4.19
C GLU A 7 -22.32 -3.40 -4.83
N MET A 8 -21.69 -2.22 -4.85
CA MET A 8 -20.34 -2.06 -5.38
C MET A 8 -19.31 -2.75 -4.48
N PHE A 9 -19.48 -2.68 -3.17
CA PHE A 9 -18.63 -3.38 -2.21
C PHE A 9 -18.70 -4.91 -2.40
N GLU A 10 -19.90 -5.46 -2.62
CA GLU A 10 -20.10 -6.88 -2.91
C GLU A 10 -19.45 -7.31 -4.23
N VAL A 11 -19.51 -6.47 -5.26
CA VAL A 11 -18.83 -6.72 -6.54
C VAL A 11 -17.31 -6.73 -6.34
N GLN A 12 -16.76 -5.76 -5.62
CA GLN A 12 -15.32 -5.67 -5.33
C GLN A 12 -14.85 -6.87 -4.51
N SER A 13 -15.60 -7.28 -3.49
CA SER A 13 -15.30 -8.45 -2.67
C SER A 13 -15.36 -9.75 -3.48
N ARG A 14 -16.33 -9.91 -4.39
CA ARG A 14 -16.39 -11.07 -5.30
C ARG A 14 -15.21 -11.11 -6.26
N LEU A 15 -14.81 -9.97 -6.82
CA LEU A 15 -13.62 -9.88 -7.69
C LEU A 15 -12.35 -10.24 -6.93
N PHE A 16 -12.16 -9.65 -5.74
CA PHE A 16 -11.01 -9.92 -4.89
C PHE A 16 -10.94 -11.41 -4.49
N ASN A 17 -12.06 -12.02 -4.13
CA ASN A 17 -12.11 -13.44 -3.75
C ASN A 17 -11.87 -14.41 -4.92
N ARG A 18 -12.04 -13.96 -6.16
CA ARG A 18 -11.70 -14.74 -7.37
C ARG A 18 -10.22 -14.62 -7.77
N MET A 19 -9.50 -13.64 -7.25
CA MET A 19 -8.07 -13.48 -7.50
C MET A 19 -7.26 -14.56 -6.78
N SER A 20 -6.16 -14.98 -7.41
CA SER A 20 -5.16 -15.82 -6.77
C SER A 20 -4.43 -15.05 -5.65
N PRO A 21 -3.75 -15.74 -4.71
CA PRO A 21 -2.95 -15.08 -3.69
C PRO A 21 -1.90 -14.11 -4.26
N ALA A 22 -1.26 -14.47 -5.38
CA ALA A 22 -0.28 -13.61 -6.05
C ALA A 22 -0.92 -12.34 -6.61
N GLN A 23 -2.08 -12.45 -7.26
CA GLN A 23 -2.82 -11.29 -7.79
C GLN A 23 -3.29 -10.36 -6.68
N ARG A 24 -3.73 -10.90 -5.54
CA ARG A 24 -4.11 -10.10 -4.37
C ARG A 24 -2.91 -9.36 -3.78
N PHE A 25 -1.75 -10.01 -3.77
CA PHE A 25 -0.52 -9.40 -3.31
C PHE A 25 -0.09 -8.24 -4.22
N GLU A 26 -0.09 -8.45 -5.54
CA GLU A 26 0.19 -7.40 -6.53
C GLU A 26 -0.80 -6.23 -6.40
N LEU A 27 -2.09 -6.52 -6.25
CA LEU A 27 -3.11 -5.49 -6.01
C LEU A 27 -2.82 -4.71 -4.72
N GLY A 28 -2.43 -5.39 -3.64
CA GLY A 28 -2.03 -4.75 -2.40
C GLY A 28 -0.83 -3.81 -2.58
N LEU A 29 0.20 -4.23 -3.32
CA LEU A 29 1.35 -3.38 -3.65
C LEU A 29 0.94 -2.15 -4.47
N GLN A 30 0.05 -2.33 -5.45
CA GLN A 30 -0.48 -1.24 -6.27
C GLN A 30 -1.25 -0.23 -5.40
N MET A 31 -2.11 -0.71 -4.50
CA MET A 31 -2.87 0.15 -3.58
C MET A 31 -1.95 0.95 -2.64
N ILE A 32 -0.85 0.35 -2.16
CA ILE A 32 0.16 1.07 -1.37
C ILE A 32 0.82 2.17 -2.18
N ALA A 33 1.20 1.88 -3.44
CA ALA A 33 1.80 2.87 -4.33
C ALA A 33 0.85 4.03 -4.63
N ASP A 34 -0.42 3.73 -4.91
CA ASP A 34 -1.47 4.73 -5.14
C ASP A 34 -1.68 5.59 -3.89
N GLY A 35 -1.71 4.97 -2.71
CA GLY A 35 -1.77 5.68 -1.42
C GLY A 35 -0.61 6.64 -1.22
N CYS A 36 0.61 6.23 -1.58
CA CYS A 36 1.80 7.09 -1.52
C CYS A 36 1.68 8.30 -2.46
N LEU A 37 1.16 8.11 -3.68
CA LEU A 37 0.93 9.19 -4.64
C LEU A 37 -0.14 10.17 -4.17
N ILE A 38 -1.24 9.67 -3.60
CA ILE A 38 -2.30 10.51 -3.03
C ILE A 38 -1.72 11.38 -1.91
N LEU A 39 -0.94 10.78 -1.01
CA LEU A 39 -0.28 11.49 0.08
C LEU A 39 0.69 12.56 -0.44
N GLU A 40 1.52 12.22 -1.43
CA GLU A 40 2.45 13.16 -2.04
C GLU A 40 1.72 14.36 -2.68
N ASN A 41 0.67 14.09 -3.45
CA ASN A 41 -0.14 15.14 -4.06
C ASN A 41 -0.82 16.03 -3.02
N ARG A 42 -1.30 15.44 -1.92
CA ARG A 42 -1.85 16.19 -0.79
C ARG A 42 -0.80 17.09 -0.16
N LEU A 43 0.40 16.58 0.10
CA LEU A 43 1.50 17.36 0.70
C LEU A 43 1.95 18.51 -0.22
N ARG A 44 2.03 18.29 -1.55
CA ARG A 44 2.32 19.37 -2.51
C ARG A 44 1.28 20.48 -2.47
N ARG A 45 -0.02 20.14 -2.33
CA ARG A 45 -1.10 21.13 -2.23
C ARG A 45 -1.10 21.88 -0.89
N GLN A 46 -0.77 21.18 0.21
CA GLN A 46 -0.77 21.76 1.55
C GLN A 46 0.49 22.60 1.83
N MET A 47 1.62 22.25 1.20
CA MET A 47 2.93 22.88 1.43
C MET A 47 3.60 23.23 0.08
N PRO A 48 3.03 24.14 -0.73
CA PRO A 48 3.54 24.41 -2.08
C PRO A 48 4.98 24.93 -2.10
N GLU A 49 5.35 25.77 -1.12
CA GLU A 49 6.68 26.39 -1.00
C GLU A 49 7.74 25.48 -0.38
N SER A 50 7.37 24.27 0.06
CA SER A 50 8.32 23.36 0.70
C SER A 50 9.34 22.80 -0.29
N SER A 51 10.53 22.49 0.21
CA SER A 51 11.52 21.71 -0.51
C SER A 51 11.06 20.25 -0.69
N ASN A 52 11.67 19.54 -1.64
CA ASN A 52 11.39 18.11 -1.83
C ASN A 52 11.74 17.28 -0.57
N SER A 53 12.84 17.62 0.09
CA SER A 53 13.29 17.00 1.34
C SER A 53 12.28 17.15 2.48
N GLU A 54 11.68 18.33 2.64
CA GLU A 54 10.66 18.56 3.67
C GLU A 54 9.38 17.77 3.41
N ARG A 55 8.95 17.67 2.14
CA ARG A 55 7.81 16.83 1.76
C ARG A 55 8.10 15.35 1.99
N GLN A 56 9.32 14.88 1.70
CA GLN A 56 9.69 13.50 2.01
C GLN A 56 9.65 13.25 3.52
N ALA A 57 10.23 14.11 4.34
CA ALA A 57 10.20 13.97 5.80
C ALA A 57 8.75 13.90 6.32
N LYS A 58 7.87 14.80 5.85
CA LYS A 58 6.44 14.77 6.20
C LYS A 58 5.70 13.52 5.69
N ARG A 59 6.09 12.99 4.53
CA ARG A 59 5.57 11.72 4.00
C ARG A 59 5.98 10.56 4.91
N PHE A 60 7.24 10.50 5.34
CA PHE A 60 7.73 9.49 6.28
C PHE A 60 7.00 9.58 7.63
N GLU A 61 6.86 10.78 8.20
CA GLU A 61 6.11 10.97 9.45
C GLU A 61 4.65 10.47 9.37
N GLN A 62 4.00 10.59 8.21
CA GLN A 62 2.61 10.14 8.03
C GLN A 62 2.48 8.64 7.72
N LEU A 63 3.46 8.06 7.01
CA LEU A 63 3.47 6.62 6.69
C LEU A 63 3.95 5.75 7.85
N TYR A 64 4.81 6.30 8.71
CA TYR A 64 5.43 5.61 9.83
C TYR A 64 5.05 6.23 11.18
N ARG A 65 3.86 6.83 11.24
CA ARG A 65 3.28 7.26 12.51
C ARG A 65 3.17 6.02 13.42
N ASP A 66 3.35 6.21 14.73
CA ASP A 66 3.70 5.17 15.72
C ASP A 66 2.67 4.04 15.98
N ASP A 67 1.70 3.82 15.09
CA ASP A 67 0.64 2.81 15.24
C ASP A 67 0.94 1.46 14.56
N LEU A 68 2.04 1.32 13.81
CA LEU A 68 2.45 0.00 13.30
C LEU A 68 3.22 -0.76 14.39
N ALA A 69 2.58 -1.77 15.00
CA ALA A 69 3.25 -2.56 16.02
C ALA A 69 4.48 -3.25 15.39
N PRO A 70 5.64 -3.31 16.08
CA PRO A 70 6.86 -3.94 15.53
C PRO A 70 6.64 -5.38 15.01
N ALA A 71 5.68 -6.10 15.60
CA ALA A 71 5.27 -7.43 15.15
C ALA A 71 4.60 -7.45 13.77
N GLU A 72 3.79 -6.44 13.45
CA GLU A 72 3.10 -6.32 12.17
C GLU A 72 4.08 -5.97 11.05
N LEU A 73 5.05 -5.09 11.32
CA LEU A 73 6.14 -4.79 10.41
C LEU A 73 6.96 -6.04 10.08
N ALA A 74 7.30 -6.84 11.11
CA ALA A 74 8.03 -8.09 10.93
C ALA A 74 7.27 -9.11 10.06
N ALA A 75 5.94 -9.22 10.26
CA ALA A 75 5.10 -10.10 9.46
C ALA A 75 5.03 -9.65 7.99
N CYS A 76 4.91 -8.34 7.72
CA CYS A 76 4.96 -7.79 6.37
C CYS A 76 6.30 -8.05 5.68
N LEU A 77 7.42 -7.88 6.40
CA LEU A 77 8.76 -8.14 5.87
C LEU A 77 8.96 -9.62 5.53
N GLU A 78 8.48 -10.54 6.36
CA GLU A 78 8.54 -11.98 6.07
C GLU A 78 7.66 -12.38 4.88
N GLY A 79 6.47 -11.78 4.75
CA GLY A 79 5.61 -11.98 3.57
C GLY A 79 6.31 -11.56 2.27
N LEU A 80 6.97 -10.40 2.28
CA LEU A 80 7.75 -9.89 1.15
C LEU A 80 8.92 -10.81 0.77
N LYS A 81 9.69 -11.29 1.76
CA LYS A 81 10.81 -12.22 1.49
C LYS A 81 10.33 -13.51 0.84
N ARG A 82 9.24 -14.11 1.36
CA ARG A 82 8.66 -15.34 0.80
C ARG A 82 8.19 -15.16 -0.64
N TYR A 83 7.53 -14.04 -0.93
CA TYR A 83 7.10 -13.71 -2.29
C TYR A 83 8.28 -13.64 -3.28
N TRP A 84 9.36 -12.96 -2.90
CA TRP A 84 10.56 -12.86 -3.74
C TRP A 84 11.25 -14.20 -3.95
N GLN A 85 11.38 -15.01 -2.90
CA GLN A 85 11.95 -16.36 -3.01
C GLN A 85 11.13 -17.26 -3.95
N GLN A 86 9.80 -17.17 -3.91
CA GLN A 86 8.92 -17.93 -4.80
C GLN A 86 9.00 -17.44 -6.25
N ARG A 87 9.12 -16.12 -6.46
CA ARG A 87 9.29 -15.52 -7.78
C ARG A 87 10.60 -15.99 -8.45
N ASP A 88 11.71 -15.96 -7.71
CA ASP A 88 13.01 -16.39 -8.23
C ASP A 88 13.06 -17.90 -8.51
N SER A 89 12.31 -18.69 -7.72
CA SER A 89 12.18 -20.14 -7.92
C SER A 89 11.27 -20.53 -9.09
N SER A 90 10.44 -19.60 -9.57
CA SER A 90 9.49 -19.82 -10.69
C SER A 90 10.04 -19.34 -12.04
N ALA A 91 11.23 -18.73 -12.05
CA ALA A 91 11.88 -18.16 -13.23
C ALA A 91 13.04 -19.03 -13.77
N GLY A 92 13.25 -20.23 -13.22
CA GLY A 92 14.20 -21.25 -13.69
C GLY A 92 13.49 -22.56 -14.01
#